data_AF-A0A7M3NKP2-F1
#
_entry.id   AF-A0A7M3NKP2-F1
#
_cell.length_a   1.000
_cell.length_b   1.000
_cell.length_c   1.000
_cell.angle_alpha   90.00
_cell.angle_beta   90.00
_cell.angle_gamma   90.00
#
_symmetry.space_group_name_H-M   'P 1'
#
loop_
_entity.id
_entity.type
_entity.pdbx_description
1 polymer ?
#
loop_
_entity_poly.entity_id
_entity_poly.type
_entity_poly.pdbx_seq_one_letter_code
_entity_poly.pdbx_strand_id
1 'polypeptide(L)'
;MYETTDDLVFALGDAGIRCPVLGRGPDGTATRCGAQAATGEPVELELNLDTRSHLGTALALRRNPPYQHTLVTAGNWFIRVMDPDFAPRVAKALHAVVLKPLGETGAPDRPPYEDQLPEIPDQPAYKNLDALADKVDAAVGCTDRDDDDNDPALSWQFLNCTTGRGGQQRQDHCADLALYDDARSRDEGLWSKITGGQTPKGLVAGSNWSVALCDEALVDDVVKRVGGVEVR
;
A
#
# COMPACT_ATOMS: atom_id res chain seq x y z
N MET A 1 -0.20 -12.44 -22.76
CA MET A 1 -1.22 -12.25 -21.73
C MET A 1 -0.62 -12.84 -20.47
N TYR A 2 -0.68 -12.14 -19.35
CA TYR A 2 -0.04 -12.60 -18.13
C TYR A 2 -1.01 -13.44 -17.32
N GLU A 3 -0.50 -14.49 -16.67
CA GLU A 3 -1.29 -15.43 -15.88
C GLU A 3 -1.20 -15.07 -14.39
N THR A 4 -0.07 -14.52 -13.97
CA THR A 4 0.19 -14.07 -12.59
C THR A 4 0.73 -12.64 -12.54
N THR A 5 0.59 -12.00 -11.39
CA THR A 5 1.21 -10.69 -11.14
C THR A 5 2.74 -10.79 -11.03
N ASP A 6 3.28 -11.97 -10.70
CA ASP A 6 4.72 -12.24 -10.76
C ASP A 6 5.24 -12.22 -12.22
N ASP A 7 4.44 -12.65 -13.20
CA ASP A 7 4.80 -12.51 -14.62
C ASP A 7 4.94 -11.04 -15.03
N LEU A 8 4.08 -10.16 -14.48
CA LEU A 8 4.16 -8.72 -14.69
C LEU A 8 5.41 -8.12 -14.04
N VAL A 9 5.74 -8.54 -12.82
CA VAL A 9 6.98 -8.14 -12.13
C VAL A 9 8.20 -8.56 -12.95
N PHE A 10 8.22 -9.79 -13.45
CA PHE A 10 9.29 -10.30 -14.30
C PHE A 10 9.42 -9.49 -15.60
N ALA A 11 8.30 -9.20 -16.27
CA ALA A 11 8.29 -8.41 -17.50
C ALA A 11 8.78 -6.97 -17.29
N LEU A 12 8.45 -6.35 -16.16
CA LEU A 12 9.01 -5.04 -15.77
C LEU A 12 10.53 -5.14 -15.63
N GLY A 13 11.02 -6.19 -14.97
CA GLY A 13 12.44 -6.45 -14.77
C GLY A 13 13.21 -6.62 -16.08
N ASP A 14 12.70 -7.45 -17.00
CA ASP A 14 13.28 -7.68 -18.34
C ASP A 14 13.34 -6.39 -19.16
N ALA A 15 12.36 -5.50 -18.98
CA ALA A 15 12.31 -4.19 -19.60
C ALA A 15 13.12 -3.09 -18.87
N GLY A 16 13.87 -3.44 -17.82
CA GLY A 16 14.77 -2.52 -17.09
C GLY A 16 14.08 -1.68 -16.01
N ILE A 17 12.92 -2.11 -15.52
CA ILE A 17 12.25 -1.57 -14.33
C ILE A 17 12.29 -2.65 -13.25
N ARG A 18 13.29 -2.60 -12.37
CA ARG A 18 13.27 -3.48 -11.20
C ARG A 18 12.06 -3.13 -10.34
N CYS A 19 11.34 -4.16 -9.92
CA CYS A 19 10.17 -4.02 -9.08
C CYS A 19 10.20 -5.08 -7.95
N PRO A 20 11.10 -4.94 -6.96
CA PRO A 20 11.04 -5.71 -5.72
C PRO A 20 9.62 -5.74 -5.15
N VAL A 21 9.11 -6.93 -4.87
CA VAL A 21 7.75 -7.16 -4.37
C VAL A 21 7.67 -6.67 -2.92
N LEU A 22 6.65 -5.85 -2.63
CA LEU A 22 6.34 -5.27 -1.32
C LEU A 22 5.25 -6.02 -0.56
N GLY A 23 4.55 -6.92 -1.27
CA GLY A 23 3.42 -7.66 -0.72
C GLY A 23 2.48 -8.15 -1.79
N ARG A 24 1.70 -9.17 -1.46
CA ARG A 24 0.71 -9.78 -2.35
C ARG A 24 -0.66 -9.73 -1.71
N GLY A 25 -1.70 -9.60 -2.53
CA GLY A 25 -3.07 -9.83 -2.09
C GLY A 25 -3.27 -11.31 -1.71
N PRO A 26 -4.15 -11.64 -0.76
CA PRO A 26 -4.44 -13.01 -0.30
C PRO A 26 -4.88 -13.98 -1.40
N ASP A 27 -5.42 -13.48 -2.52
CA ASP A 27 -5.87 -14.28 -3.66
C ASP A 27 -4.85 -14.32 -4.81
N GLY A 28 -3.68 -13.68 -4.65
CA GLY A 28 -2.63 -13.61 -5.67
C GLY A 28 -2.97 -12.78 -6.91
N THR A 29 -4.10 -12.07 -6.93
CA THR A 29 -4.53 -11.25 -8.08
C THR A 29 -3.93 -9.85 -8.08
N ALA A 30 -3.37 -9.43 -6.94
CA ALA A 30 -2.70 -8.15 -6.77
C ALA A 30 -1.29 -8.34 -6.19
N THR A 31 -0.32 -7.59 -6.70
CA THR A 31 1.03 -7.49 -6.16
C THR A 31 1.42 -6.03 -6.06
N ARG A 32 1.93 -5.62 -4.91
CA ARG A 32 2.59 -4.33 -4.74
C ARG A 32 4.07 -4.52 -4.96
N CYS A 33 4.71 -3.64 -5.72
CA CYS A 33 6.16 -3.65 -5.91
C CYS A 33 6.71 -2.22 -5.97
N GLY A 34 7.96 -2.03 -5.54
CA GLY A 34 8.62 -0.72 -5.55
C GLY A 34 9.56 -0.59 -6.74
N ALA A 35 9.44 0.48 -7.51
CA ALA A 35 10.35 0.81 -8.62
C ALA A 35 11.17 2.07 -8.32
N GLN A 36 12.25 2.31 -9.07
CA GLN A 36 12.99 3.57 -9.00
C GLN A 36 12.69 4.47 -10.20
N ALA A 37 12.27 5.70 -9.90
CA ALA A 37 12.19 6.80 -10.85
C ALA A 37 13.58 7.12 -11.44
N ALA A 38 13.60 7.86 -12.55
CA ALA A 38 14.87 8.34 -13.11
C ALA A 38 15.61 9.32 -12.17
N THR A 39 14.87 9.95 -11.25
CA THR A 39 15.38 10.82 -10.19
C THR A 39 16.03 10.05 -9.05
N GLY A 40 15.86 8.72 -9.00
CA GLY A 40 16.30 7.87 -7.89
C GLY A 40 15.27 7.72 -6.76
N GLU A 41 14.16 8.45 -6.83
CA GLU A 41 13.06 8.35 -5.85
C GLU A 41 12.29 7.03 -6.05
N PRO A 42 11.85 6.39 -4.95
CA PRO A 42 11.02 5.19 -5.02
C PRO A 42 9.61 5.53 -5.51
N VAL A 43 9.05 4.65 -6.33
CA VAL A 43 7.69 4.73 -6.86
C VAL A 43 7.00 3.40 -6.64
N GLU A 44 5.91 3.39 -5.89
CA GLU A 44 5.10 2.19 -5.72
C GLU A 44 4.22 1.92 -6.95
N LEU A 45 4.18 0.64 -7.34
CA LEU A 45 3.30 0.10 -8.37
C LEU A 45 2.39 -0.96 -7.73
N GLU A 46 1.10 -0.90 -8.05
CA GLU A 46 0.13 -1.92 -7.65
C GLU A 46 -0.36 -2.65 -8.91
N LEU A 47 0.13 -3.87 -9.09
CA LEU A 47 -0.08 -4.71 -10.26
C LEU A 47 -1.30 -5.57 -10.00
N ASN A 48 -2.26 -5.52 -10.91
CA ASN A 48 -3.53 -6.21 -10.78
C ASN A 48 -3.81 -7.03 -12.03
N LEU A 49 -4.24 -8.27 -11.84
CA LEU A 49 -4.84 -9.10 -12.87
C LEU A 49 -6.35 -9.10 -12.75
N ASP A 50 -7.02 -9.08 -13.88
CA ASP A 50 -8.47 -9.23 -13.92
C ASP A 50 -8.90 -9.99 -15.18
N THR A 51 -10.12 -10.51 -15.16
CA THR A 51 -10.73 -11.08 -16.36
C THR A 51 -11.03 -9.98 -17.37
N ARG A 52 -10.96 -10.28 -18.67
CA ARG A 52 -11.32 -9.30 -19.73
C ARG A 52 -12.72 -8.71 -19.55
N SER A 53 -13.65 -9.50 -19.01
CA SER A 53 -15.03 -9.08 -18.73
C SER A 53 -15.16 -8.08 -17.58
N HIS A 54 -14.25 -8.10 -16.61
CA HIS A 54 -14.31 -7.23 -15.42
C HIS A 54 -13.31 -6.08 -15.46
N LEU A 55 -12.24 -6.21 -16.26
CA LEU A 55 -11.20 -5.20 -16.42
C LEU A 55 -11.78 -3.82 -16.76
N GLY A 56 -12.74 -3.74 -17.69
CA GLY A 56 -13.38 -2.47 -18.06
C GLY A 56 -14.03 -1.76 -16.87
N THR A 57 -14.73 -2.51 -16.03
CA THR A 57 -15.36 -2.00 -14.80
C THR A 57 -14.32 -1.62 -13.75
N ALA A 58 -13.30 -2.46 -13.56
CA ALA A 58 -12.21 -2.21 -12.61
C ALA A 58 -11.41 -0.93 -12.96
N LEU A 59 -11.13 -0.71 -14.24
CA LEU A 59 -10.50 0.51 -14.76
C LEU A 59 -11.40 1.73 -14.58
N ALA A 60 -12.70 1.60 -14.89
CA ALA A 60 -13.65 2.71 -14.75
C ALA A 60 -13.79 3.16 -13.29
N LEU A 61 -13.93 2.22 -12.36
CA LEU A 61 -14.02 2.52 -10.93
C LEU A 61 -12.78 3.27 -10.43
N ARG A 62 -11.59 2.79 -10.78
CA ARG A 62 -10.31 3.38 -10.32
C ARG A 62 -9.98 4.73 -10.96
N ARG A 63 -10.52 5.02 -12.15
CA ARG A 63 -10.30 6.30 -12.83
C ARG A 63 -11.29 7.38 -12.41
N ASN A 64 -12.47 7.02 -11.90
CA ASN A 64 -13.49 7.96 -11.45
C ASN A 64 -13.23 8.40 -9.99
N PRO A 65 -13.82 9.54 -9.57
CA PRO A 65 -13.91 9.89 -8.16
C PRO A 65 -14.53 8.75 -7.33
N PRO A 66 -14.06 8.50 -6.10
CA PRO A 66 -13.05 9.29 -5.35
C PRO A 66 -11.59 8.89 -5.62
N TYR A 67 -11.34 7.85 -6.42
CA TYR A 67 -10.02 7.22 -6.54
C TYR A 67 -9.08 7.98 -7.48
N GLN A 68 -9.55 8.32 -8.69
CA GLN A 68 -8.83 9.15 -9.66
C GLN A 68 -7.37 8.71 -9.91
N HIS A 69 -7.12 7.42 -10.09
CA HIS A 69 -5.78 6.86 -10.29
C HIS A 69 -5.28 7.03 -11.73
N THR A 70 -3.96 7.18 -11.88
CA THR A 70 -3.27 6.95 -13.15
C THR A 70 -3.01 5.46 -13.31
N LEU A 71 -3.49 4.87 -14.40
CA LEU A 71 -3.38 3.44 -14.65
C LEU A 71 -2.58 3.19 -15.93
N VAL A 72 -1.78 2.14 -15.93
CA VAL A 72 -1.19 1.56 -17.14
C VAL A 72 -1.84 0.20 -17.38
N THR A 73 -2.34 -0.07 -18.58
CA THR A 73 -3.07 -1.31 -18.83
C THR A 73 -2.83 -1.87 -20.21
N ALA A 74 -2.83 -3.19 -20.32
CA ALA A 74 -2.96 -3.91 -21.57
C ALA A 74 -3.63 -5.28 -21.30
N GLY A 75 -4.32 -5.83 -22.30
CA GLY A 75 -4.83 -7.20 -22.22
C GLY A 75 -5.79 -7.45 -21.05
N ASN A 76 -5.31 -8.16 -20.03
CA ASN A 76 -6.06 -8.63 -18.85
C ASN A 76 -5.49 -8.10 -17.52
N TRP A 77 -4.73 -7.01 -17.56
CA TRP A 77 -4.06 -6.47 -16.39
C TRP A 77 -4.09 -4.96 -16.37
N PHE A 78 -3.90 -4.38 -15.18
CA PHE A 78 -3.59 -2.98 -15.03
C PHE A 78 -2.59 -2.79 -13.89
N ILE A 79 -1.82 -1.71 -13.97
CA ILE A 79 -0.90 -1.26 -12.93
C ILE A 79 -1.38 0.12 -12.53
N ARG A 80 -1.72 0.29 -11.25
CA ARG A 80 -1.87 1.61 -10.66
C ARG A 80 -0.47 2.14 -10.40
N VAL A 81 -0.19 3.33 -10.94
CA VAL A 81 1.08 4.02 -10.76
C VAL A 81 0.84 5.16 -9.79
N MET A 82 1.48 5.09 -8.61
CA MET A 82 1.27 6.10 -7.57
C MET A 82 1.83 7.47 -7.98
N ASP A 83 2.97 7.49 -8.67
CA ASP A 83 3.51 8.69 -9.33
C ASP A 83 3.08 8.74 -10.82
N PRO A 84 2.16 9.63 -11.22
CA PRO A 84 1.67 9.73 -12.59
C PRO A 84 2.77 9.99 -13.64
N ASP A 85 3.85 10.68 -13.28
CA ASP A 85 4.93 11.02 -14.19
C ASP A 85 5.80 9.79 -14.53
N PHE A 86 5.75 8.76 -13.69
CA PHE A 86 6.39 7.47 -13.94
C PHE A 86 5.59 6.59 -14.93
N ALA A 87 4.29 6.81 -15.09
CA ALA A 87 3.40 5.95 -15.87
C ALA A 87 3.79 5.78 -17.36
N PRO A 88 4.28 6.81 -18.09
CA PRO A 88 4.76 6.64 -19.46
C PRO A 88 5.93 5.66 -19.59
N ARG A 89 6.81 5.58 -18.58
CA ARG A 89 7.95 4.65 -18.57
C ARG A 89 7.46 3.22 -18.45
N VAL A 90 6.53 2.96 -17.52
CA VAL A 90 5.88 1.65 -17.36
C VAL A 90 5.13 1.24 -18.63
N ALA A 91 4.35 2.15 -19.21
CA ALA A 91 3.61 1.89 -20.44
C ALA A 91 4.53 1.56 -21.62
N LYS A 92 5.66 2.25 -21.76
CA LYS A 92 6.67 1.95 -22.78
C LYS A 92 7.30 0.58 -22.55
N ALA A 93 7.66 0.26 -21.31
CA ALA A 93 8.30 -1.00 -20.94
C ALA A 93 7.42 -2.22 -21.27
N LEU A 94 6.11 -2.11 -21.00
CA LEU A 94 5.16 -3.22 -21.17
C LEU A 94 4.32 -3.15 -22.44
N HIS A 95 4.63 -2.22 -23.36
CA HIS A 95 3.84 -1.96 -24.58
C HIS A 95 2.34 -1.75 -24.30
N ALA A 96 2.05 -0.94 -23.28
CA ALA A 96 0.72 -0.71 -22.74
C ALA A 96 0.22 0.72 -22.96
N VAL A 97 -1.01 1.01 -22.55
CA VAL A 97 -1.59 2.36 -22.63
C VAL A 97 -1.67 3.00 -21.25
N VAL A 98 -1.38 4.30 -21.18
CA VAL A 98 -1.63 5.12 -19.98
C VAL A 98 -3.06 5.63 -20.03
N LEU A 99 -3.83 5.33 -18.99
CA LEU A 99 -5.15 5.87 -18.75
C LEU A 99 -5.06 6.90 -17.63
N LYS A 100 -5.27 8.17 -18.00
CA LYS A 100 -5.35 9.28 -17.04
C LYS A 100 -6.63 9.18 -16.19
N PRO A 101 -6.64 9.78 -14.99
CA PRO A 101 -7.87 9.94 -14.20
C PRO A 101 -8.98 10.60 -15.01
N LEU A 102 -10.24 10.30 -14.68
CA LEU A 102 -11.42 10.98 -15.22
C LEU A 102 -11.90 12.01 -14.19
N GLY A 103 -12.02 13.28 -14.61
CA GLY A 103 -12.34 14.43 -13.76
C GLY A 103 -11.37 15.60 -14.02
N GLU A 104 -11.69 16.80 -13.51
CA GLU A 104 -10.74 17.92 -13.55
C GLU A 104 -9.50 17.55 -12.74
N THR A 105 -8.40 17.24 -13.45
CA THR A 105 -7.07 17.17 -12.86
C THR A 105 -6.61 18.61 -12.58
N GLY A 106 -7.24 19.28 -11.62
CA GLY A 106 -6.44 20.14 -10.78
C GLY A 106 -5.47 19.18 -10.12
N ALA A 107 -4.17 19.28 -10.38
CA ALA A 107 -3.22 18.84 -9.37
C ALA A 107 -3.64 19.67 -8.15
N PRO A 108 -4.28 19.09 -7.14
CA PRO A 108 -4.61 19.91 -6.03
C PRO A 108 -3.29 19.96 -5.25
N ASP A 109 -2.86 21.15 -4.87
CA ASP A 109 -1.88 21.30 -3.78
C ASP A 109 -2.32 20.52 -2.52
N ARG A 110 -3.57 20.00 -2.51
CA ARG A 110 -4.19 19.09 -1.56
C ARG A 110 -4.62 17.75 -2.18
N PRO A 111 -3.90 16.65 -1.97
CA PRO A 111 -4.35 15.36 -2.46
C PRO A 111 -5.78 15.01 -1.98
N PRO A 112 -6.57 14.23 -2.76
CA PRO A 112 -7.99 13.98 -2.46
C PRO A 112 -8.24 13.27 -1.12
N TYR A 113 -7.20 12.73 -0.48
CA TYR A 113 -7.25 12.11 0.84
C TYR A 113 -7.09 13.09 2.01
N GLU A 114 -6.58 14.32 1.80
CA GLU A 114 -6.32 15.27 2.89
C GLU A 114 -7.60 15.63 3.66
N ASP A 115 -8.73 15.73 2.97
CA ASP A 115 -10.04 15.98 3.59
C ASP A 115 -10.80 14.68 3.96
N GLN A 116 -10.26 13.50 3.63
CA GLN A 116 -10.91 12.20 3.86
C GLN A 116 -10.29 11.41 5.01
N LEU A 117 -8.99 11.59 5.27
CA LEU A 117 -8.35 11.02 6.44
C LEU A 117 -8.79 11.79 7.70
N PRO A 118 -8.94 11.11 8.85
CA PRO A 118 -9.13 11.81 10.11
C PRO A 118 -7.90 12.68 10.43
N GLU A 119 -8.05 13.60 11.39
CA GLU A 119 -6.90 14.31 11.94
C GLU A 119 -5.98 13.31 12.66
N ILE A 120 -4.86 12.98 12.02
CA ILE A 120 -3.85 12.06 12.58
C ILE A 120 -2.89 12.86 13.46
N PRO A 121 -2.69 12.47 14.73
CA PRO A 121 -1.83 13.22 15.63
C PRO A 121 -0.35 13.14 15.22
N ASP A 122 0.36 14.25 15.35
CA ASP A 122 1.81 14.35 15.08
C ASP A 122 2.69 13.57 16.08
N GLN A 123 2.09 12.90 17.08
CA GLN A 123 2.76 12.07 18.06
C GLN A 123 1.90 10.84 18.46
N PRO A 124 2.53 9.72 18.86
CA PRO A 124 3.97 9.51 18.94
C PRO A 124 4.59 9.26 17.55
N ALA A 125 5.83 9.73 17.37
CA ALA A 125 6.68 9.32 16.26
C ALA A 125 7.64 8.21 16.70
N TYR A 126 7.88 7.23 15.84
CA TYR A 126 8.84 6.15 16.09
C TYR A 126 10.08 6.35 15.24
N LYS A 127 11.25 6.06 15.84
CA LYS A 127 12.55 6.24 15.19
C LYS A 127 12.86 5.13 14.18
N ASN A 128 12.38 3.92 14.44
CA ASN A 128 12.60 2.74 13.63
C ASN A 128 11.45 1.75 13.82
N LEU A 129 11.37 0.80 12.90
CA LEU A 129 10.27 -0.15 12.84
C LEU A 129 10.25 -1.09 14.06
N ASP A 130 11.42 -1.47 14.59
CA ASP A 130 11.52 -2.26 15.82
C ASP A 130 10.85 -1.58 17.02
N ALA A 131 11.04 -0.27 17.19
CA ALA A 131 10.43 0.46 18.30
C ALA A 131 8.90 0.52 18.18
N LEU A 132 8.37 0.60 16.95
CA LEU A 132 6.94 0.49 16.70
C LEU A 132 6.45 -0.94 17.01
N ALA A 133 7.14 -1.95 16.48
CA ALA A 133 6.80 -3.36 16.68
C ALA A 133 6.81 -3.78 18.15
N ASP A 134 7.78 -3.30 18.95
CA ASP A 134 7.82 -3.52 20.40
C ASP A 134 6.62 -2.91 21.13
N LYS A 135 6.13 -1.76 20.67
CA LYS A 135 4.93 -1.14 21.24
C LYS A 135 3.66 -1.87 20.86
N VAL A 136 3.55 -2.31 19.61
CA VAL A 136 2.43 -3.14 19.15
C VAL A 136 2.44 -4.48 19.89
N ASP A 137 3.61 -5.10 20.09
CA ASP A 137 3.77 -6.35 20.85
C ASP A 137 3.26 -6.20 22.29
N ALA A 138 3.67 -5.15 22.99
CA ALA A 138 3.19 -4.85 24.33
C ALA A 138 1.68 -4.53 24.40
N ALA A 139 1.08 -4.07 23.29
CA ALA A 139 -0.32 -3.71 23.22
C ALA A 139 -1.22 -4.92 22.95
N VAL A 140 -0.93 -5.67 21.88
CA VAL A 140 -1.81 -6.68 21.29
C VAL A 140 -1.07 -7.96 20.86
N GLY A 141 0.23 -8.05 21.14
CA GLY A 141 1.12 -9.09 20.60
C GLY A 141 1.59 -8.75 19.18
N CYS A 142 2.84 -9.08 18.87
CA CYS A 142 3.45 -8.94 17.55
C CYS A 142 4.61 -9.94 17.48
N THR A 143 4.25 -11.22 17.43
CA THR A 143 5.18 -12.35 17.34
C THR A 143 5.44 -12.72 15.89
N ASP A 144 6.42 -13.60 15.65
CA ASP A 144 6.74 -14.08 14.29
C ASP A 144 7.00 -12.91 13.34
N ARG A 145 7.76 -11.92 13.84
CA ARG A 145 8.11 -10.71 13.12
C ARG A 145 8.88 -11.10 11.86
N ASP A 146 8.34 -10.70 10.73
CA ASP A 146 8.88 -10.91 9.41
C ASP A 146 9.07 -9.56 8.74
N ASP A 147 10.32 -9.22 8.50
CA ASP A 147 10.77 -7.99 7.86
C ASP A 147 11.46 -8.26 6.52
N ASP A 148 11.32 -9.48 5.97
CA ASP A 148 11.96 -9.92 4.72
C ASP A 148 11.48 -9.09 3.51
N ASP A 149 10.32 -8.43 3.63
CA ASP A 149 9.76 -7.51 2.62
C ASP A 149 10.36 -6.08 2.71
N ASN A 150 11.29 -5.81 3.65
CA ASN A 150 12.03 -4.55 3.67
C ASN A 150 13.07 -4.48 2.56
N ASP A 151 12.87 -3.55 1.62
CA ASP A 151 13.89 -3.19 0.64
C ASP A 151 14.55 -1.85 1.04
N PRO A 152 15.88 -1.80 1.24
CA PRO A 152 16.60 -0.57 1.58
C PRO A 152 16.50 0.53 0.50
N ALA A 153 15.95 0.23 -0.68
CA ALA A 153 15.65 1.20 -1.72
C ALA A 153 14.34 1.97 -1.51
N LEU A 154 13.52 1.64 -0.50
CA LEU A 154 12.25 2.30 -0.21
C LEU A 154 12.40 3.34 0.91
N SER A 155 11.60 4.42 0.85
CA SER A 155 11.56 5.53 1.84
C SER A 155 10.68 5.23 3.07
N TRP A 156 10.46 3.96 3.36
CA TRP A 156 9.63 3.46 4.45
C TRP A 156 9.97 2.00 4.72
N GLN A 157 9.71 1.57 5.95
CA GLN A 157 10.00 0.22 6.43
C GLN A 157 8.69 -0.50 6.76
N PHE A 158 8.65 -1.80 6.55
CA PHE A 158 7.50 -2.66 6.72
C PHE A 158 7.83 -3.94 7.49
N LEU A 159 6.89 -4.40 8.31
CA LEU A 159 7.03 -5.61 9.10
C LEU A 159 5.66 -6.26 9.26
N ASN A 160 5.63 -7.56 8.98
CA ASN A 160 4.50 -8.42 9.25
C ASN A 160 4.67 -9.06 10.62
N CYS A 161 3.58 -9.18 11.38
CA CYS A 161 3.61 -9.99 12.59
C CYS A 161 2.27 -10.60 12.92
N THR A 162 2.32 -11.65 13.73
CA THR A 162 1.16 -12.31 14.31
C THR A 162 0.68 -11.54 15.53
N THR A 163 -0.54 -11.02 15.47
CA THR A 163 -1.21 -10.34 16.57
C THR A 163 -2.25 -11.25 17.24
N GLY A 164 -2.61 -10.95 18.48
CA GLY A 164 -3.65 -11.65 19.22
C GLY A 164 -3.20 -12.14 20.61
N ARG A 165 -4.08 -12.00 21.59
CA ARG A 165 -3.83 -12.39 22.99
C ARG A 165 -3.96 -13.90 23.21
N GLY A 166 -3.05 -14.72 22.68
CA GLY A 166 -2.75 -16.10 23.12
C GLY A 166 -3.89 -17.12 23.35
N GLY A 167 -5.15 -16.80 23.08
CA GLY A 167 -6.33 -17.56 23.51
C GLY A 167 -7.56 -17.45 22.59
N GLN A 168 -7.49 -16.65 21.53
CA GLN A 168 -8.40 -16.69 20.38
C GLN A 168 -7.59 -17.11 19.13
N GLN A 169 -8.29 -17.62 18.11
CA GLN A 169 -7.68 -18.13 16.87
C GLN A 169 -6.58 -17.18 16.36
N ARG A 170 -5.32 -17.55 16.63
CA ARG A 170 -4.16 -16.87 16.05
C ARG A 170 -4.28 -17.02 14.54
N GLN A 171 -4.33 -15.89 13.85
CA GLN A 171 -4.11 -15.84 12.41
C GLN A 171 -2.64 -15.45 12.24
N ASP A 172 -1.89 -16.28 11.52
CA ASP A 172 -0.49 -16.00 11.23
C ASP A 172 -0.40 -14.72 10.38
N HIS A 173 0.58 -13.85 10.66
CA HIS A 173 0.82 -12.59 9.93
C HIS A 173 -0.43 -11.69 9.80
N CYS A 174 -1.09 -11.45 10.93
CA CYS A 174 -2.36 -10.73 11.06
C CYS A 174 -2.21 -9.20 11.27
N ALA A 175 -0.99 -8.68 11.20
CA ALA A 175 -0.75 -7.25 11.17
C ALA A 175 0.41 -6.83 10.29
N ASP A 176 0.17 -5.70 9.65
CA ASP A 176 1.02 -4.98 8.72
C ASP A 176 1.46 -3.68 9.41
N LEU A 177 2.73 -3.58 9.81
CA LEU A 177 3.29 -2.38 10.41
C LEU A 177 4.09 -1.63 9.35
N ALA A 178 3.88 -0.32 9.23
CA ALA A 178 4.68 0.53 8.35
C ALA A 178 5.22 1.75 9.10
N LEU A 179 6.49 2.06 8.89
CA LEU A 179 7.14 3.28 9.35
C LEU A 179 7.59 4.11 8.14
N TYR A 180 7.19 5.37 8.11
CA TYR A 180 7.41 6.30 7.01
C TYR A 180 8.44 7.36 7.40
N ASP A 181 9.07 7.95 6.39
CA ASP A 181 9.97 9.10 6.58
C ASP A 181 9.23 10.34 7.10
N ASP A 182 7.98 10.55 6.67
CA ASP A 182 7.15 11.68 7.06
C ASP A 182 5.64 11.41 7.02
N ALA A 183 4.87 12.39 7.52
CA ALA A 183 3.42 12.36 7.60
C ALA A 183 2.74 12.30 6.23
N ARG A 184 3.34 12.92 5.21
CA ARG A 184 2.79 12.92 3.86
C ARG A 184 2.87 11.52 3.25
N SER A 185 4.02 10.88 3.35
CA SER A 185 4.27 9.51 2.89
C SER A 185 3.36 8.53 3.62
N ARG A 186 3.13 8.76 4.92
CA ARG A 186 2.13 8.02 5.72
C ARG A 186 0.73 8.14 5.12
N ASP A 187 0.25 9.37 4.87
CA ASP A 187 -1.10 9.60 4.34
C ASP A 187 -1.30 8.98 2.96
N GLU A 188 -0.28 9.08 2.11
CA GLU A 188 -0.26 8.41 0.80
C GLU A 188 -0.39 6.88 0.97
N GLY A 189 0.38 6.28 1.87
CA GLY A 189 0.33 4.85 2.16
C GLY A 189 -1.00 4.40 2.80
N LEU A 190 -1.58 5.20 3.70
CA LEU A 190 -2.91 4.92 4.29
C LEU A 190 -3.99 4.96 3.23
N TRP A 191 -3.98 6.00 2.39
CA TRP A 191 -4.92 6.12 1.29
C TRP A 191 -4.82 4.93 0.33
N SER A 192 -3.60 4.48 0.02
CA SER A 192 -3.38 3.26 -0.76
C SER A 192 -4.04 2.04 -0.12
N LYS A 193 -3.87 1.83 1.19
CA LYS A 193 -4.49 0.71 1.94
C LYS A 193 -6.01 0.79 2.00
N ILE A 194 -6.58 1.98 2.19
CA ILE A 194 -8.05 2.19 2.22
C ILE A 194 -8.65 1.88 0.84
N THR A 195 -7.97 2.31 -0.22
CA THR A 195 -8.47 2.24 -1.60
C THR A 195 -8.08 0.98 -2.38
N GLY A 196 -7.14 0.19 -1.88
CA GLY A 196 -6.51 -0.97 -2.54
C GLY A 196 -7.38 -2.22 -2.65
N GLY A 197 -8.70 -2.13 -2.54
CA GLY A 197 -9.65 -3.25 -2.69
C GLY A 197 -9.65 -4.27 -1.55
N GLN A 198 -8.64 -4.26 -0.67
CA GLN A 198 -8.52 -5.07 0.53
C GLN A 198 -8.25 -4.17 1.73
N THR A 199 -9.25 -3.36 2.08
CA THR A 199 -9.19 -2.52 3.27
C THR A 199 -9.01 -3.41 4.50
N PRO A 200 -7.99 -3.18 5.34
CA PRO A 200 -7.81 -3.95 6.57
C PRO A 200 -9.03 -3.78 7.47
N LYS A 201 -9.31 -4.76 8.33
CA LYS A 201 -10.47 -4.68 9.23
C LYS A 201 -10.30 -3.60 10.29
N GLY A 202 -9.05 -3.33 10.68
CA GLY A 202 -8.69 -2.18 11.51
C GLY A 202 -7.48 -1.48 10.93
N LEU A 203 -7.49 -0.14 10.93
CA LEU A 203 -6.35 0.66 10.53
C LEU A 203 -6.12 1.74 11.59
N VAL A 204 -4.90 1.80 12.12
CA VAL A 204 -4.48 2.82 13.09
C VAL A 204 -3.28 3.54 12.56
N ALA A 205 -3.26 4.86 12.70
CA ALA A 205 -2.15 5.69 12.25
C ALA A 205 -1.73 6.72 13.31
N GLY A 206 -0.45 7.05 13.31
CA GLY A 206 0.12 8.16 14.05
C GLY A 206 1.22 8.83 13.26
N SER A 207 1.73 9.96 13.76
CA SER A 207 2.86 10.76 13.25
C SER A 207 3.55 10.27 11.97
N ASN A 208 4.34 9.20 12.04
CA ASN A 208 5.07 8.64 10.90
C ASN A 208 4.86 7.13 10.73
N TRP A 209 3.73 6.60 11.17
CA TRP A 209 3.51 5.15 11.20
C TRP A 209 2.05 4.77 10.95
N SER A 210 1.85 3.53 10.51
CA SER A 210 0.55 2.89 10.41
C SER A 210 0.60 1.42 10.85
N VAL A 211 -0.53 0.92 11.35
CA VAL A 211 -0.75 -0.48 11.70
C VAL A 211 -2.07 -0.90 11.08
N ALA A 212 -2.02 -1.82 10.13
CA ALA A 212 -3.18 -2.49 9.57
C ALA A 212 -3.37 -3.84 10.29
N LEU A 213 -4.59 -4.11 10.73
CA LEU A 213 -4.97 -5.27 11.54
C LEU A 213 -6.03 -6.09 10.80
N CYS A 214 -5.95 -7.43 10.88
CA CYS A 214 -7.03 -8.28 10.37
C CYS A 214 -8.17 -8.49 11.38
N ASP A 215 -8.04 -7.97 12.61
CA ASP A 215 -9.07 -7.98 13.66
C ASP A 215 -9.34 -6.57 14.18
N GLU A 216 -10.56 -6.07 13.93
CA GLU A 216 -11.05 -4.76 14.39
C GLU A 216 -11.08 -4.67 15.93
N ALA A 217 -11.23 -5.80 16.63
CA ALA A 217 -11.31 -5.83 18.09
C ALA A 217 -9.99 -5.40 18.78
N LEU A 218 -8.88 -5.35 18.04
CA LEU A 218 -7.57 -4.93 18.53
C LEU A 218 -7.32 -3.41 18.38
N VAL A 219 -8.14 -2.69 17.61
CA VAL A 219 -7.96 -1.25 17.30
C VAL A 219 -7.90 -0.41 18.56
N ASP A 220 -8.87 -0.56 19.47
CA ASP A 220 -8.94 0.23 20.71
C ASP A 220 -7.70 0.06 21.59
N ASP A 221 -7.15 -1.16 21.67
CA ASP A 221 -5.93 -1.43 22.43
C ASP A 221 -4.70 -0.79 21.78
N VAL A 222 -4.60 -0.83 20.44
CA VAL A 222 -3.52 -0.17 19.70
C VAL A 222 -3.61 1.35 19.88
N VAL A 223 -4.76 1.97 19.63
CA VAL A 223 -4.98 3.42 19.82
C VAL A 223 -4.62 3.84 21.25
N LYS A 224 -5.04 3.06 22.26
CA LYS A 224 -4.81 3.41 23.67
C LYS A 224 -3.37 3.24 24.14
N ARG A 225 -2.65 2.23 23.64
CA ARG A 225 -1.33 1.82 24.18
C ARG A 225 -0.15 2.17 23.29
N VAL A 226 -0.37 2.16 21.98
CA VAL A 226 0.61 2.59 20.97
C VAL A 226 0.44 4.09 20.69
N GLY A 227 -0.81 4.58 20.68
CA GLY A 227 -1.16 5.96 20.36
C GLY A 227 -1.78 6.06 18.97
N GLY A 228 -1.98 7.29 18.47
CA GLY A 228 -2.56 7.51 17.14
C GLY A 228 -4.08 7.61 17.14
N VAL A 229 -4.67 7.38 15.97
CA VAL A 229 -6.11 7.42 15.71
C VAL A 229 -6.52 6.26 14.80
N GLU A 230 -7.74 5.78 14.99
CA GLU A 230 -8.38 4.86 14.05
C GLU A 230 -8.67 5.60 12.73
N VAL A 231 -8.36 4.95 11.62
CA VAL A 231 -8.62 5.43 10.26
C VAL A 231 -9.72 4.57 9.65
N ARG A 232 -10.82 5.21 9.22
CA ARG A 232 -12.04 4.55 8.70
C ARG A 232 -12.30 4.88 7.25
#